data_AF-A0A957FQP7-F1
#
_entry.id   AF-A0A957FQP7-F1
#
_cell.length_a   1.000
_cell.length_b   1.000
_cell.length_c   1.000
_cell.angle_alpha   90.00
_cell.angle_beta   90.00
_cell.angle_gamma   90.00
#
_symmetry.space_group_name_H-M   'P 1'
#
loop_
_entity.id
_entity.type
_entity.pdbx_description
1 polymer ?
#
loop_
_entity_poly.entity_id
_entity_poly.type
_entity_poly.pdbx_seq_one_letter_code
_entity_poly.pdbx_strand_id
1 'polypeptide(L)'
;EAMFGQLVVFAEHGDTYSNEKGEKLGVMQPASPLVVVEKSAQHCVVEFEAGWTTPALSADETSAAEVAVAHATATVQLHFDQSPLIKWQIDLDSRGKNLSIDMVFETKQQGDTYAGMPFDVVKRAAADTNLLPRDLDGSMKTLLLGQRELNAVTTFPFHDFVAVGNAKQSAAVLAKGVRSYDAQADGTIAVTLRRSVEWLTEADLRDRMGDAGPFFYVPDARCEMAVRHELALALVADAPNSMTMQAVSAGYQNPPLIVLADGRGSQTEWQFCHEDLPLASLHVCDRAVLARFYNPTAVELPYSQSYLQTDVCGTVAGSVAAAAPTKIQTVRIAELPDDVAKGDCMVSILAGPTWRVGANGGLPETAVLNQLNDKIAVRESHLQKTEAQLADCKNETERLRLQHRWYVLKREQVEFQLSHLLNQRKLAENGTLRYDYLYKPDAEIAKISLELNKLRIKRRIYDYVIESLS
;
A
#
# COMPACT_ATOMS: atom_id res chain seq x y z
N GLU A 1 -15.32 -1.38 -27.26
CA GLU A 1 -13.90 -1.73 -27.43
C GLU A 1 -13.28 -1.88 -26.04
N ALA A 2 -12.33 -2.80 -25.86
CA ALA A 2 -11.59 -2.91 -24.60
C ALA A 2 -10.36 -2.00 -24.65
N MET A 3 -9.98 -1.41 -23.52
CA MET A 3 -8.82 -0.52 -23.40
C MET A 3 -7.94 -1.00 -22.26
N PHE A 4 -6.66 -1.26 -22.53
CA PHE A 4 -5.74 -1.83 -21.53
C PHE A 4 -4.60 -0.86 -21.22
N GLY A 5 -4.43 -0.55 -19.94
CA GLY A 5 -3.24 0.11 -19.44
C GLY A 5 -3.14 1.60 -19.73
N GLN A 6 -4.23 2.35 -19.52
CA GLN A 6 -4.19 3.81 -19.59
C GLN A 6 -3.76 4.40 -18.25
N LEU A 7 -2.76 5.31 -18.26
CA LEU A 7 -2.34 6.06 -17.08
C LEU A 7 -3.23 7.30 -16.91
N VAL A 8 -3.99 7.35 -15.82
CA VAL A 8 -4.99 8.38 -15.55
C VAL A 8 -4.62 9.12 -14.27
N VAL A 9 -4.69 10.45 -14.31
CA VAL A 9 -4.36 11.32 -13.18
C VAL A 9 -5.65 11.83 -12.56
N PHE A 10 -5.78 11.73 -11.25
CA PHE A 10 -6.91 12.20 -10.45
C PHE A 10 -6.44 13.17 -9.36
N ALA A 11 -7.34 14.03 -8.90
CA ALA A 11 -7.14 14.76 -7.66
C ALA A 11 -7.13 13.78 -6.47
N GLU A 12 -6.39 14.13 -5.42
CA GLU A 12 -6.34 13.38 -4.16
C GLU A 12 -6.51 14.37 -3.01
N HIS A 13 -7.58 14.20 -2.24
CA HIS A 13 -7.91 15.09 -1.11
C HIS A 13 -7.66 14.44 0.25
N GLY A 14 -7.14 13.20 0.24
CA GLY A 14 -6.90 12.44 1.45
C GLY A 14 -5.56 12.73 2.09
N ASP A 15 -5.24 11.90 3.08
CA ASP A 15 -3.97 11.90 3.79
C ASP A 15 -3.25 10.56 3.58
N THR A 16 -2.18 10.31 4.33
CA THR A 16 -1.43 9.04 4.21
C THR A 16 -2.24 7.80 4.60
N TYR A 17 -3.33 7.93 5.37
CA TYR A 17 -4.17 6.82 5.81
C TYR A 17 -5.41 6.62 4.95
N SER A 18 -6.03 7.72 4.53
CA SER A 18 -7.32 7.70 3.83
C SER A 18 -7.16 8.19 2.41
N ASN A 19 -7.73 7.43 1.48
CA ASN A 19 -7.85 7.80 0.07
C ASN A 19 -9.15 8.56 -0.13
N GLU A 20 -9.04 9.81 -0.59
CA GLU A 20 -10.19 10.59 -1.04
C GLU A 20 -9.97 11.01 -2.49
N LYS A 21 -10.01 10.02 -3.38
CA LYS A 21 -9.92 10.22 -4.83
C LYS A 21 -10.97 11.23 -5.28
N GLY A 22 -10.49 12.29 -5.90
CA GLY A 22 -11.31 13.37 -6.47
C GLY A 22 -11.59 13.14 -7.95
N GLU A 23 -11.80 14.24 -8.66
CA GLU A 23 -12.07 14.25 -10.08
C GLU A 23 -10.87 13.81 -10.93
N LYS A 24 -11.16 13.35 -12.16
CA LYS A 24 -10.15 13.06 -13.16
C LYS A 24 -9.55 14.37 -13.68
N LEU A 25 -8.25 14.55 -13.47
CA LEU A 25 -7.48 15.71 -13.94
C LEU A 25 -6.96 15.53 -15.36
N GLY A 26 -6.74 14.29 -15.80
CA GLY A 26 -6.30 14.03 -17.17
C GLY A 26 -5.83 12.61 -17.42
N VAL A 27 -5.25 12.40 -18.60
CA VAL A 27 -4.65 11.14 -19.04
C VAL A 27 -3.24 11.45 -19.53
N MET A 28 -2.25 10.64 -19.12
CA MET A 28 -0.89 10.78 -19.64
C MET A 28 -0.89 10.46 -21.14
N GLN A 29 -0.40 11.40 -21.94
CA GLN A 29 -0.34 11.25 -23.40
C GLN A 29 1.03 10.71 -23.82
N PRO A 30 1.11 9.88 -24.86
CA PRO A 30 2.39 9.52 -25.46
C PRO A 30 3.16 10.79 -25.86
N ALA A 31 4.37 10.93 -25.32
CA ALA A 31 5.31 12.00 -25.61
C ALA A 31 6.36 11.58 -26.66
N SER A 32 6.44 10.30 -26.98
CA SER A 32 7.29 9.76 -28.06
C SER A 32 6.56 8.69 -28.89
N PRO A 33 7.05 8.37 -30.10
CA PRO A 33 6.55 7.25 -30.88
C PRO A 33 6.81 5.91 -30.18
N LEU A 34 5.95 4.91 -30.43
CA LEU A 34 6.19 3.54 -29.99
C LEU A 34 7.35 2.94 -30.80
N VAL A 35 8.36 2.43 -30.12
CA VAL A 35 9.56 1.83 -30.71
C VAL A 35 9.77 0.41 -30.21
N VAL A 36 10.10 -0.51 -31.12
CA VAL A 36 10.50 -1.87 -30.75
C VAL A 36 11.97 -1.83 -30.32
N VAL A 37 12.24 -1.97 -29.03
CA VAL A 37 13.60 -1.88 -28.46
C VAL A 37 14.27 -3.24 -28.34
N GLU A 38 13.48 -4.31 -28.24
CA GLU A 38 13.97 -5.69 -28.26
C GLU A 38 13.05 -6.57 -29.11
N LYS A 39 13.66 -7.48 -29.89
CA LYS A 39 12.90 -8.44 -30.71
C LYS A 39 13.69 -9.73 -30.90
N SER A 40 13.02 -10.85 -30.61
CA SER A 40 13.47 -12.20 -30.94
C SER A 40 12.29 -13.01 -31.47
N ALA A 41 12.50 -14.32 -31.70
CA ALA A 41 11.41 -15.23 -32.06
C ALA A 41 10.42 -15.47 -30.90
N GLN A 42 10.82 -15.22 -29.65
CA GLN A 42 10.03 -15.57 -28.46
C GLN A 42 9.71 -14.38 -27.55
N HIS A 43 10.20 -13.18 -27.90
CA HIS A 43 10.10 -12.00 -27.07
C HIS A 43 10.08 -10.72 -27.90
N CYS A 44 9.29 -9.75 -27.50
CA CYS A 44 9.28 -8.40 -28.06
C CYS A 44 9.04 -7.39 -26.93
N VAL A 45 9.79 -6.28 -26.96
CA VAL A 45 9.57 -5.14 -26.07
C VAL A 45 9.28 -3.90 -26.91
N VAL A 46 8.16 -3.24 -26.61
CA VAL A 46 7.77 -1.96 -27.20
C VAL A 46 7.86 -0.89 -26.13
N GLU A 47 8.62 0.17 -26.39
CA GLU A 47 8.84 1.27 -25.47
C GLU A 47 8.25 2.57 -26.03
N PHE A 48 7.75 3.42 -25.12
CA PHE A 48 7.40 4.82 -25.41
C PHE A 48 7.46 5.65 -24.12
N GLU A 49 7.55 6.96 -24.29
CA GLU A 49 7.46 7.95 -23.21
C GLU A 49 6.04 8.47 -23.12
N ALA A 50 5.55 8.71 -21.91
CA ALA A 50 4.26 9.32 -21.64
C ALA A 50 4.40 10.47 -20.64
N GLY A 51 3.57 11.50 -20.78
CA GLY A 51 3.62 12.67 -19.92
C GLY A 51 2.26 13.27 -19.62
N TRP A 52 2.14 13.88 -18.45
CA TRP A 52 1.03 14.74 -18.07
C TRP A 52 1.58 15.95 -17.29
N THR A 53 0.98 17.11 -17.53
CA THR A 53 1.25 18.34 -16.80
C THR A 53 -0.08 18.98 -16.45
N THR A 54 -0.18 19.62 -15.28
CA THR A 54 -1.40 20.36 -14.92
C THR A 54 -1.79 21.31 -16.06
N PRO A 55 -3.04 21.27 -16.55
CA PRO A 55 -3.52 22.24 -17.53
C PRO A 55 -3.34 23.66 -16.97
N ALA A 56 -3.01 24.63 -17.82
CA ALA A 56 -2.94 26.03 -17.39
C ALA A 56 -4.30 26.45 -16.82
N LEU A 57 -4.37 26.69 -15.51
CA LEU A 57 -5.59 27.09 -14.84
C LEU A 57 -6.02 28.46 -15.36
N SER A 58 -7.28 28.57 -15.80
CA SER A 58 -7.90 29.89 -15.95
C SER A 58 -8.19 30.45 -14.56
N ALA A 59 -8.00 31.75 -14.35
CA ALA A 59 -8.03 32.38 -13.03
C ALA A 59 -9.37 32.28 -12.26
N ASP A 60 -10.42 31.73 -12.87
CA ASP A 60 -11.79 31.73 -12.35
C ASP A 60 -12.27 30.40 -11.74
N GLU A 61 -11.46 29.33 -11.75
CA GLU A 61 -11.86 28.01 -11.20
C GLU A 61 -11.18 27.73 -9.84
N THR A 62 -11.80 28.18 -8.76
CA THR A 62 -11.32 28.05 -7.38
C THR A 62 -11.25 26.62 -6.83
N SER A 63 -11.87 25.62 -7.47
CA SER A 63 -11.79 24.21 -7.02
C SER A 63 -10.57 23.47 -7.58
N ALA A 64 -10.02 23.93 -8.71
CA ALA A 64 -8.79 23.38 -9.29
C ALA A 64 -7.52 24.09 -8.78
N ALA A 65 -7.68 25.13 -7.95
CA ALA A 65 -6.62 25.96 -7.40
C ALA A 65 -5.76 25.27 -6.32
N GLU A 66 -6.17 24.10 -5.81
CA GLU A 66 -5.43 23.35 -4.79
C GLU A 66 -4.41 22.36 -5.37
N VAL A 67 -4.52 22.00 -6.66
CA VAL A 67 -3.48 21.20 -7.32
C VAL A 67 -2.36 22.14 -7.75
N ALA A 68 -1.31 22.22 -6.93
CA ALA A 68 -0.07 22.91 -7.29
C ALA A 68 0.46 22.40 -8.64
N VAL A 69 1.27 23.21 -9.33
CA VAL A 69 1.92 22.81 -10.60
C VAL A 69 2.53 21.42 -10.47
N ALA A 70 1.91 20.44 -11.12
CA ALA A 70 2.26 19.04 -11.03
C ALA A 70 2.62 18.54 -12.43
N HIS A 71 3.54 17.60 -12.45
CA HIS A 71 3.91 16.89 -13.67
C HIS A 71 4.18 15.43 -13.34
N ALA A 72 3.85 14.58 -14.30
CA ALA A 72 4.16 13.17 -14.27
C ALA A 72 4.75 12.76 -15.62
N THR A 73 5.81 11.98 -15.58
CA THR A 73 6.45 11.38 -16.75
C THR A 73 6.63 9.89 -16.52
N ALA A 74 6.48 9.10 -17.57
CA ALA A 74 6.67 7.66 -17.48
C ALA A 74 7.34 7.12 -18.73
N THR A 75 8.40 6.33 -18.55
CA THR A 75 8.88 5.41 -19.58
C THR A 75 8.06 4.12 -19.45
N VAL A 76 7.34 3.76 -20.51
CA VAL A 76 6.46 2.59 -20.54
C VAL A 76 7.04 1.54 -21.48
N GLN A 77 7.30 0.35 -20.95
CA GLN A 77 7.70 -0.83 -21.71
C GLN A 77 6.60 -1.89 -21.68
N LEU A 78 6.15 -2.30 -22.86
CA LEU A 78 5.22 -3.41 -23.08
C LEU A 78 6.03 -4.64 -23.46
N HIS A 79 5.93 -5.71 -22.66
CA HIS A 79 6.59 -6.97 -22.94
C HIS A 79 5.58 -7.99 -23.45
N PHE A 80 5.94 -8.61 -24.58
CA PHE A 80 5.24 -9.73 -25.19
C PHE A 80 6.18 -10.92 -25.23
N ASP A 81 5.74 -12.06 -24.72
CA ASP A 81 6.50 -13.30 -24.74
C ASP A 81 5.55 -14.50 -24.89
N GLN A 82 6.05 -15.72 -24.66
CA GLN A 82 5.26 -16.95 -24.78
C GLN A 82 4.27 -17.16 -23.63
N SER A 83 4.29 -16.32 -22.59
CA SER A 83 3.33 -16.41 -21.49
C SER A 83 1.95 -15.88 -21.92
N PRO A 84 0.85 -16.24 -21.24
CA PRO A 84 -0.49 -15.74 -21.56
C PRO A 84 -0.71 -14.29 -21.08
N LEU A 85 0.36 -13.51 -20.91
CA LEU A 85 0.35 -12.21 -20.27
C LEU A 85 0.78 -11.12 -21.24
N ILE A 86 0.08 -10.00 -21.18
CA ILE A 86 0.63 -8.71 -21.62
C ILE A 86 1.23 -8.08 -20.37
N LYS A 87 2.49 -7.65 -20.41
CA LYS A 87 3.19 -7.12 -19.22
C LYS A 87 3.61 -5.68 -19.46
N TRP A 88 3.50 -4.87 -18.41
CA TRP A 88 3.94 -3.49 -18.38
C TRP A 88 5.04 -3.34 -17.34
N GLN A 89 6.13 -2.71 -17.75
CA GLN A 89 7.07 -2.08 -16.84
C GLN A 89 6.94 -0.57 -17.03
N ILE A 90 6.73 0.15 -15.94
CA ILE A 90 6.46 1.59 -15.95
C ILE A 90 7.42 2.25 -14.98
N ASP A 91 8.42 2.96 -15.51
CA ASP A 91 9.29 3.82 -14.72
C ASP A 91 8.61 5.20 -14.59
N LEU A 92 7.87 5.40 -13.50
CA LEU A 92 7.04 6.58 -13.24
C LEU A 92 7.77 7.58 -12.34
N ASP A 93 7.90 8.83 -12.76
CA ASP A 93 8.31 9.96 -11.92
C ASP A 93 7.20 11.01 -11.91
N SER A 94 6.90 11.56 -10.73
CA SER A 94 5.89 12.59 -10.56
C SER A 94 6.29 13.58 -9.48
N ARG A 95 5.91 14.84 -9.69
CA ARG A 95 6.11 15.94 -8.74
C ARG A 95 4.83 16.72 -8.53
N GLY A 96 4.76 17.38 -7.38
CA GLY A 96 3.55 18.05 -6.92
C GLY A 96 2.81 17.23 -5.87
N LYS A 97 1.64 17.71 -5.48
CA LYS A 97 0.83 17.21 -4.35
C LYS A 97 -0.63 17.10 -4.73
N ASN A 98 -1.40 16.39 -3.89
CA ASN A 98 -2.84 16.21 -4.00
C ASN A 98 -3.23 15.59 -5.35
N LEU A 99 -2.45 14.61 -5.78
CA LEU A 99 -2.73 13.84 -7.00
C LEU A 99 -2.57 12.34 -6.76
N SER A 100 -3.32 11.55 -7.53
CA SER A 100 -3.10 10.12 -7.67
C SER A 100 -2.96 9.74 -9.15
N ILE A 101 -2.17 8.70 -9.42
CA ILE A 101 -1.97 8.15 -10.75
C ILE A 101 -2.35 6.68 -10.71
N ASP A 102 -3.37 6.35 -11.49
CA ASP A 102 -3.89 5.00 -11.64
C ASP A 102 -3.55 4.45 -13.02
N MET A 103 -3.36 3.15 -13.07
CA MET A 103 -3.39 2.41 -14.32
C MET A 103 -4.75 1.73 -14.49
N VAL A 104 -5.46 2.11 -15.55
CA VAL A 104 -6.84 1.71 -15.81
C VAL A 104 -6.92 0.67 -16.92
N PHE A 105 -7.69 -0.39 -16.67
CA PHE A 105 -7.96 -1.49 -17.59
C PHE A 105 -9.48 -1.64 -17.75
N GLU A 106 -10.01 -1.21 -18.89
CA GLU A 106 -11.40 -1.44 -19.28
C GLU A 106 -11.54 -2.80 -19.94
N THR A 107 -11.62 -3.85 -19.11
CA THR A 107 -11.61 -5.24 -19.61
C THR A 107 -12.88 -5.61 -20.39
N LYS A 108 -13.99 -4.91 -20.11
CA LYS A 108 -15.35 -5.23 -20.54
C LYS A 108 -15.83 -6.62 -20.12
N GLN A 109 -15.05 -7.32 -19.29
CA GLN A 109 -15.41 -8.61 -18.74
C GLN A 109 -16.56 -8.43 -17.75
N GLN A 110 -17.62 -9.21 -17.94
CA GLN A 110 -18.77 -9.22 -17.04
C GLN A 110 -18.58 -10.26 -15.95
N GLY A 111 -19.06 -9.94 -14.75
CA GLY A 111 -19.05 -10.86 -13.62
C GLY A 111 -18.77 -10.17 -12.30
N ASP A 112 -18.39 -10.98 -11.31
CA ASP A 112 -18.04 -10.48 -9.99
C ASP A 112 -16.56 -10.09 -9.93
N THR A 113 -16.23 -9.18 -9.02
CA THR A 113 -14.84 -8.81 -8.73
C THR A 113 -14.26 -9.74 -7.67
N TYR A 114 -13.02 -10.18 -7.90
CA TYR A 114 -12.24 -11.00 -7.00
C TYR A 114 -10.86 -10.40 -6.80
N ALA A 115 -10.33 -10.49 -5.58
CA ALA A 115 -8.97 -10.07 -5.27
C ALA A 115 -8.20 -11.22 -4.65
N GLY A 116 -6.99 -11.47 -5.17
CA GLY A 116 -6.02 -12.31 -4.49
C GLY A 116 -5.63 -11.67 -3.16
N MET A 117 -5.77 -12.42 -2.08
CA MET A 117 -5.42 -12.04 -0.71
C MET A 117 -4.42 -13.07 -0.16
N PRO A 118 -3.75 -12.80 0.97
CA PRO A 118 -2.88 -13.78 1.60
C PRO A 118 -3.61 -15.12 1.83
N PHE A 119 -3.21 -16.13 1.07
CA PHE A 119 -3.73 -17.50 1.11
C PHE A 119 -5.19 -17.70 0.66
N ASP A 120 -5.80 -16.72 -0.02
CA ASP A 120 -7.22 -16.79 -0.40
C ASP A 120 -7.54 -15.92 -1.63
N VAL A 121 -8.72 -16.13 -2.22
CA VAL A 121 -9.29 -15.27 -3.26
C VAL A 121 -10.68 -14.81 -2.82
N VAL A 122 -10.80 -13.52 -2.50
CA VAL A 122 -12.04 -12.97 -1.94
C VAL A 122 -12.88 -12.30 -3.02
N LYS A 123 -14.17 -12.64 -3.06
CA LYS A 123 -15.17 -11.92 -3.84
C LYS A 123 -15.49 -10.58 -3.16
N ARG A 124 -15.53 -9.48 -3.92
CA ARG A 124 -15.91 -8.15 -3.41
C ARG A 124 -16.94 -7.48 -4.29
N ALA A 125 -17.78 -6.66 -3.66
CA ALA A 125 -18.60 -5.69 -4.36
C ALA A 125 -17.74 -4.49 -4.83
N ALA A 126 -18.22 -3.73 -5.81
CA ALA A 126 -17.55 -2.53 -6.30
C ALA A 126 -17.43 -1.43 -5.22
N ALA A 127 -18.34 -1.41 -4.25
CA ALA A 127 -18.31 -0.52 -3.11
C ALA A 127 -18.77 -1.26 -1.85
N ASP A 128 -18.14 -0.95 -0.71
CA ASP A 128 -18.65 -1.31 0.61
C ASP A 128 -19.41 -0.11 1.17
N THR A 129 -20.72 -0.25 1.29
CA THR A 129 -21.63 0.79 1.80
C THR A 129 -22.15 0.47 3.19
N ASN A 130 -21.64 -0.58 3.85
CA ASN A 130 -22.01 -0.93 5.22
C ASN A 130 -21.20 -0.09 6.23
N LEU A 131 -21.25 1.22 6.05
CA LEU A 131 -20.49 2.21 6.80
C LEU A 131 -21.42 3.23 7.46
N LEU A 132 -20.87 4.00 8.39
CA LEU A 132 -21.63 5.03 9.09
C LEU A 132 -21.94 6.20 8.14
N PRO A 133 -23.14 6.82 8.25
CA PRO A 133 -23.39 8.07 7.54
C PRO A 133 -22.58 9.20 8.18
N ARG A 134 -22.30 10.27 7.41
CA ARG A 134 -21.62 11.46 7.96
C ARG A 134 -22.44 12.16 9.05
N ASP A 135 -23.75 12.21 8.86
CA ASP A 135 -24.69 12.78 9.83
C ASP A 135 -25.04 11.78 10.93
N LEU A 136 -24.09 11.54 11.83
CA LEU A 136 -24.36 10.81 13.06
C LEU A 136 -25.10 11.67 14.08
N ASP A 137 -25.95 11.02 14.87
CA ASP A 137 -26.58 11.66 16.02
C ASP A 137 -25.52 12.17 17.02
N GLY A 138 -25.89 13.17 17.83
CA GLY A 138 -24.96 13.85 18.73
C GLY A 138 -24.29 12.92 19.76
N SER A 139 -25.01 11.89 20.22
CA SER A 139 -24.53 10.87 21.17
C SER A 139 -23.58 9.84 20.55
N MET A 140 -23.76 9.51 19.27
CA MET A 140 -22.87 8.58 18.55
C MET A 140 -21.56 9.26 18.17
N LYS A 141 -21.59 10.57 17.90
CA LYS A 141 -20.37 11.37 17.64
C LYS A 141 -19.43 11.38 18.85
N THR A 142 -19.95 11.33 20.07
CA THR A 142 -19.13 11.30 21.29
C THR A 142 -18.58 9.90 21.61
N LEU A 143 -19.32 8.84 21.28
CA LEU A 143 -18.89 7.44 21.44
C LEU A 143 -17.80 7.02 20.43
N LEU A 144 -17.81 7.59 19.22
CA LEU A 144 -16.89 7.24 18.13
C LEU A 144 -15.61 8.08 18.18
N LEU A 145 -14.80 7.83 19.20
CA LEU A 145 -13.57 8.58 19.48
C LEU A 145 -12.38 8.25 18.55
N GLY A 146 -12.54 7.35 17.58
CA GLY A 146 -11.47 6.91 16.67
C GLY A 146 -11.89 7.01 15.22
N GLN A 147 -10.91 7.04 14.32
CA GLN A 147 -11.14 7.12 12.87
C GLN A 147 -12.16 6.08 12.36
N ARG A 148 -13.09 6.54 11.52
CA ARG A 148 -14.05 5.72 10.78
C ARG A 148 -14.23 6.27 9.37
N GLU A 149 -14.23 5.36 8.40
CA GLU A 149 -14.68 5.65 7.04
C GLU A 149 -16.21 5.81 7.03
N LEU A 150 -16.71 6.66 6.13
CA LEU A 150 -18.09 7.08 6.05
C LEU A 150 -18.68 6.72 4.69
N ASN A 151 -20.01 6.55 4.66
CA ASN A 151 -20.84 6.38 3.47
C ASN A 151 -20.48 5.15 2.61
N ALA A 152 -19.35 5.19 1.90
CA ALA A 152 -18.90 4.13 1.02
C ALA A 152 -17.36 4.12 0.87
N VAL A 153 -16.80 2.93 0.69
CA VAL A 153 -15.40 2.73 0.26
C VAL A 153 -15.40 1.97 -1.06
N THR A 154 -14.70 2.50 -2.07
CA THR A 154 -14.54 1.86 -3.40
C THR A 154 -13.12 1.35 -3.66
N THR A 155 -12.17 1.76 -2.82
CA THR A 155 -10.77 1.33 -2.94
C THR A 155 -10.48 0.20 -1.96
N PHE A 156 -9.96 -0.90 -2.45
CA PHE A 156 -9.71 -2.11 -1.66
C PHE A 156 -8.27 -2.58 -1.75
N PRO A 157 -7.77 -3.30 -0.72
CA PRO A 157 -6.49 -3.94 -0.79
C PRO A 157 -6.54 -5.21 -1.66
N PHE A 158 -5.43 -5.49 -2.33
CA PHE A 158 -5.15 -6.78 -2.97
C PHE A 158 -3.69 -7.17 -2.78
N HIS A 159 -3.38 -8.46 -2.96
CA HIS A 159 -2.02 -8.97 -2.95
C HIS A 159 -1.50 -9.12 -4.38
N ASP A 160 -1.76 -10.24 -5.06
CA ASP A 160 -1.08 -10.56 -6.32
C ASP A 160 -1.85 -10.13 -7.57
N PHE A 161 -3.18 -10.19 -7.51
CA PHE A 161 -4.05 -9.84 -8.62
C PHE A 161 -5.43 -9.34 -8.16
N VAL A 162 -6.09 -8.64 -9.05
CA VAL A 162 -7.54 -8.37 -9.04
C VAL A 162 -8.11 -8.87 -10.37
N ALA A 163 -9.28 -9.49 -10.33
CA ALA A 163 -9.91 -10.07 -11.51
C ALA A 163 -11.42 -9.81 -11.52
N VAL A 164 -11.95 -9.58 -12.71
CA VAL A 164 -13.41 -9.59 -12.96
C VAL A 164 -13.71 -10.83 -13.78
N GLY A 165 -14.74 -11.60 -13.40
CA GLY A 165 -15.06 -12.82 -14.13
C GLY A 165 -16.21 -13.63 -13.56
N ASN A 166 -16.44 -14.77 -14.20
CA ASN A 166 -17.43 -15.77 -13.80
C ASN A 166 -16.79 -17.16 -13.81
N ALA A 167 -17.58 -18.22 -13.63
CA ALA A 167 -17.10 -19.60 -13.54
C ALA A 167 -16.35 -20.14 -14.79
N LYS A 168 -16.36 -19.43 -15.92
CA LYS A 168 -15.77 -19.90 -17.19
C LYS A 168 -14.65 -19.02 -17.74
N GLN A 169 -14.59 -17.77 -17.33
CA GLN A 169 -13.62 -16.81 -17.87
C GLN A 169 -13.41 -15.64 -16.90
N SER A 170 -12.21 -15.10 -16.93
CA SER A 170 -11.78 -13.97 -16.12
C SER A 170 -10.78 -13.08 -16.84
N ALA A 171 -10.85 -11.80 -16.55
CA ALA A 171 -9.83 -10.82 -16.91
C ALA A 171 -9.16 -10.36 -15.61
N ALA A 172 -7.87 -10.58 -15.49
CA ALA A 172 -7.11 -10.32 -14.28
C ALA A 172 -5.97 -9.32 -14.52
N VAL A 173 -5.86 -8.34 -13.64
CA VAL A 173 -4.70 -7.45 -13.54
C VAL A 173 -3.84 -7.95 -12.38
N LEU A 174 -2.61 -8.32 -12.69
CA LEU A 174 -1.59 -8.74 -11.74
C LEU A 174 -0.63 -7.59 -11.48
N ALA A 175 -0.12 -7.45 -10.26
CA ALA A 175 0.83 -6.39 -9.92
C ALA A 175 1.88 -6.87 -8.93
N LYS A 176 3.07 -6.27 -9.00
CA LYS A 176 4.16 -6.48 -8.04
C LYS A 176 4.36 -5.23 -7.19
N GLY A 177 4.22 -5.38 -5.88
CA GLY A 177 4.47 -4.31 -4.91
C GLY A 177 3.38 -3.23 -4.82
N VAL A 178 2.32 -3.30 -5.62
CA VAL A 178 1.16 -2.41 -5.54
C VAL A 178 0.00 -3.15 -4.87
N ARG A 179 -0.73 -2.47 -3.98
CA ARG A 179 -1.68 -3.10 -3.05
C ARG A 179 -3.05 -2.44 -2.97
N SER A 180 -3.38 -1.54 -3.90
CA SER A 180 -4.65 -0.81 -3.91
C SER A 180 -5.29 -0.86 -5.28
N TYR A 181 -6.57 -1.17 -5.32
CA TYR A 181 -7.36 -1.18 -6.55
C TYR A 181 -8.76 -0.59 -6.33
N ASP A 182 -9.38 -0.16 -7.42
CA ASP A 182 -10.81 0.11 -7.57
C ASP A 182 -11.34 -0.76 -8.72
N ALA A 183 -12.55 -1.27 -8.61
CA ALA A 183 -13.19 -2.05 -9.66
C ALA A 183 -14.66 -1.66 -9.82
N GLN A 184 -15.07 -1.47 -11.07
CA GLN A 184 -16.43 -1.07 -11.43
C GLN A 184 -17.23 -2.24 -11.99
N ALA A 185 -18.56 -2.13 -11.91
CA ALA A 185 -19.47 -3.17 -12.39
C ALA A 185 -19.40 -3.41 -13.91
N ASP A 186 -18.83 -2.46 -14.68
CA ASP A 186 -18.66 -2.58 -16.13
C ASP A 186 -17.39 -3.37 -16.54
N GLY A 187 -16.64 -3.89 -15.57
CA GLY A 187 -15.40 -4.63 -15.78
C GLY A 187 -14.15 -3.74 -15.83
N THR A 188 -14.26 -2.46 -15.48
CA THR A 188 -13.10 -1.58 -15.32
C THR A 188 -12.36 -1.90 -14.03
N ILE A 189 -11.04 -2.08 -14.13
CA ILE A 189 -10.12 -2.26 -13.00
C ILE A 189 -9.12 -1.11 -13.04
N ALA A 190 -8.98 -0.38 -11.93
CA ALA A 190 -7.97 0.64 -11.75
C ALA A 190 -7.01 0.22 -10.64
N VAL A 191 -5.71 0.27 -10.91
CA VAL A 191 -4.66 -0.02 -9.92
C VAL A 191 -3.92 1.27 -9.61
N THR A 192 -3.93 1.65 -8.33
CA THR A 192 -3.30 2.91 -7.86
C THR A 192 -1.79 2.74 -7.84
N LEU A 193 -1.08 3.36 -8.79
CA LEU A 193 0.38 3.32 -8.86
C LEU A 193 1.00 4.33 -7.90
N ARG A 194 0.39 5.51 -7.79
CA ARG A 194 0.91 6.63 -7.03
C ARG A 194 -0.21 7.37 -6.32
N ARG A 195 0.04 7.76 -5.07
CA ARG A 195 -0.70 8.79 -4.35
C ARG A 195 0.32 9.80 -3.81
N SER A 196 0.08 11.07 -4.03
CA SER A 196 0.93 12.16 -3.57
C SER A 196 0.12 13.05 -2.64
N VAL A 197 0.44 12.96 -1.34
CA VAL A 197 -0.20 13.71 -0.25
C VAL A 197 0.88 14.34 0.64
N GLU A 198 0.49 15.23 1.55
CA GLU A 198 1.46 15.97 2.36
C GLU A 198 1.29 15.84 3.87
N TRP A 199 0.19 15.24 4.29
CA TRP A 199 -0.20 15.20 5.69
C TRP A 199 -0.32 13.75 6.14
N LEU A 200 0.24 13.46 7.31
CA LEU A 200 0.11 12.16 7.95
C LEU A 200 -1.37 11.93 8.26
N THR A 201 -1.97 12.89 8.96
CA THR A 201 -3.42 12.97 9.14
C THR A 201 -3.91 14.36 8.77
N GLU A 202 -5.05 14.42 8.11
CA GLU A 202 -5.79 15.65 7.83
C GLU A 202 -7.10 15.68 8.62
N ALA A 203 -7.54 16.89 8.96
CA ALA A 203 -8.77 17.13 9.71
C ALA A 203 -9.94 17.32 8.76
N ASP A 204 -11.12 16.84 9.15
CA ASP A 204 -12.39 17.05 8.43
C ASP A 204 -12.40 16.58 6.97
N LEU A 205 -11.72 15.46 6.73
CA LEU A 205 -11.81 14.67 5.50
C LEU A 205 -13.28 14.34 5.15
N ARG A 206 -13.61 14.29 3.84
CA ARG A 206 -14.99 14.18 3.35
C ARG A 206 -15.64 12.86 3.72
N ASP A 207 -14.90 11.78 3.52
CA ASP A 207 -15.33 10.40 3.60
C ASP A 207 -14.87 9.73 4.90
N ARG A 208 -14.42 10.54 5.87
CA ARG A 208 -13.89 10.07 7.14
C ARG A 208 -14.25 11.00 8.30
N MET A 209 -14.42 10.41 9.49
CA MET A 209 -14.54 11.17 10.73
C MET A 209 -13.68 10.60 11.86
N GLY A 210 -13.47 11.43 12.89
CA GLY A 210 -12.75 11.05 14.11
C GLY A 210 -11.26 11.34 14.04
N ASP A 211 -10.56 11.02 15.14
CA ASP A 211 -9.12 11.24 15.27
C ASP A 211 -8.32 10.02 14.75
N ALA A 212 -7.59 10.24 13.66
CA ALA A 212 -6.71 9.27 13.02
C ALA A 212 -5.28 9.24 13.58
N GLY A 213 -4.89 10.26 14.34
CA GLY A 213 -3.50 10.47 14.71
C GLY A 213 -3.05 11.92 14.58
N PRO A 214 -1.76 12.16 14.81
CA PRO A 214 -1.21 13.52 14.93
C PRO A 214 -1.14 14.23 13.58
N PHE A 215 -1.49 15.52 13.60
CA PHE A 215 -1.43 16.38 12.41
C PHE A 215 0.03 16.73 12.07
N PHE A 216 0.68 15.89 11.27
CA PHE A 216 2.08 16.06 10.85
C PHE A 216 2.20 16.36 9.37
N TYR A 217 2.95 17.40 9.06
CA TYR A 217 3.46 17.68 7.73
C TYR A 217 4.56 16.67 7.37
N VAL A 218 4.37 15.96 6.26
CA VAL A 218 5.22 14.86 5.78
C VAL A 218 5.44 15.01 4.27
N PRO A 219 6.30 15.94 3.81
CA PRO A 219 6.52 16.22 2.38
C PRO A 219 7.01 15.00 1.59
N ASP A 220 7.61 14.01 2.25
CA ASP A 220 7.98 12.72 1.63
C ASP A 220 6.80 11.88 1.18
N ALA A 221 5.61 12.12 1.72
CA ALA A 221 4.40 11.43 1.31
C ALA A 221 3.92 11.86 -0.09
N ARG A 222 4.48 12.93 -0.67
CA ARG A 222 4.33 13.24 -2.10
C ARG A 222 5.02 12.19 -2.98
N CYS A 223 5.94 11.50 -2.34
CA CYS A 223 6.90 10.54 -2.83
C CYS A 223 7.69 10.96 -4.07
N GLU A 224 7.93 12.25 -4.35
CA GLU A 224 8.67 12.75 -5.53
C GLU A 224 10.02 12.03 -5.76
N MET A 225 10.22 11.29 -6.87
CA MET A 225 10.29 9.82 -6.79
C MET A 225 10.15 9.04 -8.09
N ALA A 226 11.24 8.66 -8.77
CA ALA A 226 11.14 7.61 -9.78
C ALA A 226 10.80 6.26 -9.11
N VAL A 227 9.75 5.57 -9.57
CA VAL A 227 9.36 4.24 -9.10
C VAL A 227 9.05 3.35 -10.29
N ARG A 228 9.63 2.14 -10.30
CA ARG A 228 9.33 1.10 -11.29
C ARG A 228 8.14 0.26 -10.85
N HIS A 229 7.04 0.38 -11.57
CA HIS A 229 5.86 -0.47 -11.42
C HIS A 229 5.88 -1.61 -12.44
N GLU A 230 5.47 -2.80 -12.01
CA GLU A 230 5.33 -3.97 -12.89
C GLU A 230 3.91 -4.53 -12.77
N LEU A 231 3.18 -4.52 -13.87
CA LEU A 231 1.81 -5.02 -13.98
C LEU A 231 1.68 -6.00 -15.14
N ALA A 232 0.67 -6.86 -15.08
CA ALA A 232 0.32 -7.72 -16.19
C ALA A 232 -1.20 -7.86 -16.32
N LEU A 233 -1.66 -8.12 -17.54
CA LEU A 233 -3.04 -8.47 -17.86
C LEU A 233 -3.07 -9.92 -18.31
N ALA A 234 -3.95 -10.70 -17.72
CA ALA A 234 -4.25 -12.07 -18.12
C ALA A 234 -5.72 -12.20 -18.51
N LEU A 235 -6.00 -12.87 -19.62
CA LEU A 235 -7.33 -13.35 -19.97
C LEU A 235 -7.33 -14.87 -19.79
N VAL A 236 -8.03 -15.35 -18.78
CA VAL A 236 -7.99 -16.75 -18.36
C VAL A 236 -9.35 -17.38 -18.65
N ALA A 237 -9.36 -18.52 -19.34
CA ALA A 237 -10.58 -19.29 -19.64
C ALA A 237 -11.01 -20.15 -18.43
N ASP A 238 -11.09 -19.54 -17.25
CA ASP A 238 -11.44 -20.18 -16.00
C ASP A 238 -11.90 -19.13 -14.97
N ALA A 239 -12.42 -19.61 -13.83
CA ALA A 239 -12.88 -18.77 -12.73
C ALA A 239 -11.73 -18.00 -12.06
N PRO A 240 -11.97 -16.78 -11.54
CA PRO A 240 -10.95 -16.01 -10.82
C PRO A 240 -10.29 -16.72 -9.62
N ASN A 241 -11.00 -17.65 -8.99
CA ASN A 241 -10.52 -18.44 -7.85
C ASN A 241 -10.06 -19.86 -8.24
N SER A 242 -9.79 -20.12 -9.52
CA SER A 242 -9.35 -21.43 -9.98
C SER A 242 -7.85 -21.64 -9.82
N MET A 243 -7.43 -22.91 -9.86
CA MET A 243 -6.01 -23.28 -9.86
C MET A 243 -5.27 -22.80 -11.12
N THR A 244 -5.97 -22.65 -12.25
CA THR A 244 -5.42 -22.05 -13.47
C THR A 244 -5.02 -20.60 -13.23
N MET A 245 -5.89 -19.81 -12.60
CA MET A 245 -5.58 -18.41 -12.25
C MET A 245 -4.43 -18.31 -11.25
N GLN A 246 -4.38 -19.22 -10.27
CA GLN A 246 -3.27 -19.31 -9.32
C GLN A 246 -1.94 -19.62 -9.99
N ALA A 247 -1.91 -20.54 -10.95
CA ALA A 247 -0.69 -20.88 -11.70
C ALA A 247 -0.19 -19.69 -12.55
N VAL A 248 -1.09 -18.97 -13.22
CA VAL A 248 -0.77 -17.75 -13.97
C VAL A 248 -0.19 -16.68 -13.03
N SER A 249 -0.81 -16.48 -11.86
CA SER A 249 -0.31 -15.55 -10.85
C SER A 249 1.06 -15.94 -10.32
N ALA A 250 1.24 -17.20 -9.92
CA ALA A 250 2.50 -17.70 -9.38
C ALA A 250 3.67 -17.54 -10.37
N GLY A 251 3.44 -17.85 -11.65
CA GLY A 251 4.44 -17.70 -12.71
C GLY A 251 4.83 -16.25 -12.98
N TYR A 252 3.91 -15.30 -12.77
CA TYR A 252 4.22 -13.87 -12.88
C TYR A 252 4.98 -13.34 -11.66
N GLN A 253 4.53 -13.70 -10.45
CA GLN A 253 5.07 -13.20 -9.18
C GLN A 253 6.46 -13.76 -8.88
N ASN A 254 6.74 -15.00 -9.27
CA ASN A 254 7.97 -15.72 -8.95
C ASN A 254 8.76 -16.07 -10.21
N PRO A 255 9.43 -15.10 -10.86
CA PRO A 255 10.30 -15.39 -11.98
C PRO A 255 11.47 -16.29 -11.55
N PRO A 256 12.03 -17.12 -12.46
CA PRO A 256 13.19 -17.94 -12.15
C PRO A 256 14.38 -17.11 -11.62
N LEU A 257 14.98 -17.54 -10.51
CA LEU A 257 16.24 -17.01 -10.02
C LEU A 257 17.38 -17.66 -10.83
N ILE A 258 18.11 -16.86 -11.60
CA ILE A 258 19.27 -17.34 -12.35
C ILE A 258 20.52 -17.04 -11.53
N VAL A 259 21.30 -18.08 -11.24
CA VAL A 259 22.57 -17.97 -10.54
C VAL A 259 23.68 -18.62 -11.35
N LEU A 260 24.89 -18.07 -11.24
CA LEU A 260 26.13 -18.66 -11.73
C LEU A 260 26.91 -19.16 -10.53
N ALA A 261 27.32 -20.43 -10.56
CA ALA A 261 28.10 -21.05 -9.49
C ALA A 261 29.13 -22.01 -10.09
N ASP A 262 30.35 -21.99 -9.55
CA ASP A 262 31.41 -22.92 -9.91
C ASP A 262 31.40 -24.12 -8.96
N GLY A 263 30.96 -25.27 -9.45
CA GLY A 263 30.86 -26.51 -8.67
C GLY A 263 31.63 -27.66 -9.31
N ARG A 264 32.17 -28.55 -8.47
CA ARG A 264 32.72 -29.85 -8.91
C ARG A 264 31.71 -31.00 -8.78
N GLY A 265 30.47 -30.68 -8.40
CA GLY A 265 29.39 -31.66 -8.26
C GLY A 265 28.93 -32.19 -9.62
N SER A 266 28.40 -33.42 -9.65
CA SER A 266 27.83 -34.05 -10.84
C SER A 266 26.30 -33.89 -10.94
N GLN A 267 25.65 -33.44 -9.86
CA GLN A 267 24.20 -33.24 -9.81
C GLN A 267 23.85 -31.96 -10.58
N THR A 268 23.00 -32.08 -11.60
CA THR A 268 22.57 -30.96 -12.46
C THR A 268 21.12 -30.55 -12.27
N GLU A 269 20.31 -31.38 -11.60
CA GLU A 269 18.91 -31.11 -11.29
C GLU A 269 18.54 -31.63 -9.89
N TRP A 270 17.59 -30.97 -9.23
CA TRP A 270 17.03 -31.44 -7.96
C TRP A 270 15.55 -31.07 -7.87
N GLN A 271 14.68 -32.07 -7.73
CA GLN A 271 13.24 -31.89 -7.55
C GLN A 271 12.82 -32.40 -6.17
N PHE A 272 12.54 -31.47 -5.24
CA PHE A 272 12.11 -31.81 -3.88
C PHE A 272 10.60 -32.00 -3.74
N CYS A 273 9.81 -31.29 -4.55
CA CYS A 273 8.37 -31.30 -4.47
C CYS A 273 7.75 -30.86 -5.80
N HIS A 274 6.63 -31.47 -6.16
CA HIS A 274 5.79 -31.06 -7.27
C HIS A 274 4.34 -31.34 -6.89
N GLU A 275 3.58 -30.27 -6.69
CA GLU A 275 2.18 -30.32 -6.30
C GLU A 275 1.42 -29.26 -7.09
N ASP A 276 0.18 -29.58 -7.46
CA ASP A 276 -0.75 -28.66 -8.11
C ASP A 276 -1.44 -27.75 -7.08
N LEU A 277 -0.65 -27.23 -6.14
CA LEU A 277 -1.07 -26.37 -5.04
C LEU A 277 -0.12 -25.18 -4.88
N PRO A 278 -0.63 -23.98 -4.58
CA PRO A 278 0.20 -22.83 -4.29
C PRO A 278 1.12 -23.07 -3.08
N LEU A 279 2.42 -22.88 -3.29
CA LEU A 279 3.45 -22.98 -2.27
C LEU A 279 3.69 -21.59 -1.64
N ALA A 280 3.44 -21.48 -0.33
CA ALA A 280 3.66 -20.25 0.43
C ALA A 280 5.04 -20.18 1.08
N SER A 281 5.63 -21.33 1.42
CA SER A 281 6.93 -21.40 2.06
C SER A 281 7.58 -22.76 1.85
N LEU A 282 8.89 -22.74 1.66
CA LEU A 282 9.77 -23.90 1.72
C LEU A 282 10.90 -23.56 2.70
N HIS A 283 11.04 -24.34 3.77
CA HIS A 283 12.08 -24.09 4.78
C HIS A 283 12.54 -25.39 5.45
N VAL A 284 13.62 -25.31 6.22
CA VAL A 284 14.21 -26.45 6.91
C VAL A 284 14.07 -26.26 8.42
N CYS A 285 13.63 -27.30 9.13
CA CYS A 285 13.60 -27.37 10.59
C CYS A 285 14.18 -28.71 11.05
N ASP A 286 15.25 -28.71 11.87
CA ASP A 286 15.92 -29.92 12.37
C ASP A 286 16.16 -30.99 11.28
N ARG A 287 16.60 -30.52 10.10
CA ARG A 287 16.83 -31.28 8.85
C ARG A 287 15.59 -31.68 8.04
N ALA A 288 14.39 -31.65 8.63
CA ALA A 288 13.17 -31.84 7.87
C ALA A 288 12.95 -30.67 6.91
N VAL A 289 12.72 -30.97 5.63
CA VAL A 289 12.30 -29.98 4.64
C VAL A 289 10.79 -29.88 4.70
N LEU A 290 10.30 -28.70 5.07
CA LEU A 290 8.88 -28.42 5.27
C LEU A 290 8.38 -27.54 4.12
N ALA A 291 7.27 -27.95 3.51
CA ALA A 291 6.54 -27.17 2.54
C ALA A 291 5.20 -26.72 3.13
N ARG A 292 4.85 -25.46 2.93
CA ARG A 292 3.56 -24.90 3.33
C ARG A 292 2.72 -24.59 2.10
N PHE A 293 1.64 -25.35 1.95
CA PHE A 293 0.65 -25.16 0.89
C PHE A 293 -0.59 -24.46 1.42
N TYR A 294 -1.37 -23.88 0.52
CA TYR A 294 -2.72 -23.44 0.82
C TYR A 294 -3.67 -23.78 -0.32
N ASN A 295 -4.92 -24.09 -0.01
CA ASN A 295 -5.96 -24.33 -1.01
C ASN A 295 -6.91 -23.12 -1.05
N PRO A 296 -6.81 -22.23 -2.06
CA PRO A 296 -7.69 -21.05 -2.15
C PRO A 296 -9.06 -21.36 -2.79
N THR A 297 -9.37 -22.64 -3.03
CA THR A 297 -10.59 -23.05 -3.71
C THR A 297 -11.65 -23.56 -2.73
N ALA A 298 -12.88 -23.72 -3.22
CA ALA A 298 -14.00 -24.27 -2.47
C ALA A 298 -14.06 -25.81 -2.46
N VAL A 299 -13.12 -26.48 -3.14
CA VAL A 299 -13.08 -27.94 -3.28
C VAL A 299 -11.81 -28.50 -2.68
N GLU A 300 -11.86 -29.74 -2.20
CA GLU A 300 -10.67 -30.43 -1.73
C GLU A 300 -9.74 -30.74 -2.92
N LEU A 301 -8.45 -30.50 -2.74
CA LEU A 301 -7.43 -30.74 -3.77
C LEU A 301 -6.47 -31.83 -3.29
N PRO A 302 -6.32 -32.94 -4.03
CA PRO A 302 -5.44 -34.02 -3.64
C PRO A 302 -3.96 -33.59 -3.72
N TYR A 303 -3.15 -34.13 -2.82
CA TYR A 303 -1.69 -34.14 -3.00
C TYR A 303 -1.30 -35.28 -3.94
N SER A 304 -0.12 -35.21 -4.53
CA SER A 304 0.46 -36.30 -5.34
C SER A 304 0.72 -37.58 -4.53
N GLN A 305 0.87 -37.43 -3.20
CA GLN A 305 1.07 -38.51 -2.24
C GLN A 305 0.62 -38.10 -0.83
N SER A 306 0.57 -39.08 0.10
CA SER A 306 0.34 -38.79 1.52
C SER A 306 1.60 -38.21 2.16
N TYR A 307 1.44 -37.09 2.86
CA TYR A 307 2.52 -36.43 3.60
C TYR A 307 2.31 -36.49 5.11
N LEU A 308 3.41 -36.39 5.87
CA LEU A 308 3.34 -36.09 7.29
C LEU A 308 2.98 -34.62 7.47
N GLN A 309 1.80 -34.38 8.04
CA GLN A 309 1.37 -33.03 8.42
C GLN A 309 2.14 -32.59 9.66
N THR A 310 2.62 -31.35 9.62
CA THR A 310 3.33 -30.72 10.74
C THR A 310 2.74 -29.35 11.08
N ASP A 311 3.11 -28.81 12.24
CA ASP A 311 3.06 -27.36 12.46
C ASP A 311 4.20 -26.64 11.71
N VAL A 312 4.35 -25.32 11.90
CA VAL A 312 5.45 -24.52 11.30
C VAL A 312 6.84 -24.87 11.82
N CYS A 313 6.91 -25.53 12.97
CA CYS A 313 8.16 -25.91 13.62
C CYS A 313 8.53 -27.37 13.35
N GLY A 314 7.78 -28.08 12.48
CA GLY A 314 8.04 -29.47 12.14
C GLY A 314 7.48 -30.49 13.14
N THR A 315 6.70 -30.07 14.14
CA THR A 315 6.04 -31.01 15.06
C THR A 315 4.97 -31.78 14.31
N VAL A 316 5.08 -33.11 14.27
CA VAL A 316 4.13 -33.97 13.54
C VAL A 316 2.76 -33.93 14.21
N ALA A 317 1.74 -33.62 13.42
CA ALA A 317 0.33 -33.60 13.83
C ALA A 317 -0.47 -34.79 13.27
N GLY A 318 0.00 -35.40 12.18
CA GLY A 318 -0.69 -36.53 11.55
C GLY A 318 -0.20 -36.81 10.14
N SER A 319 -1.05 -37.45 9.35
CA SER A 319 -0.85 -37.68 7.92
C SER A 319 -1.98 -37.03 7.13
N VAL A 320 -1.67 -36.52 5.94
CA VAL A 320 -2.62 -35.83 5.06
C VAL A 320 -2.39 -36.23 3.61
N ALA A 321 -3.47 -36.49 2.87
CA ALA A 321 -3.43 -36.86 1.45
C ALA A 321 -4.12 -35.83 0.54
N ALA A 322 -4.77 -34.83 1.12
CA ALA A 322 -5.41 -33.75 0.38
C ALA A 322 -5.47 -32.45 1.20
N ALA A 323 -5.43 -31.32 0.51
CA ALA A 323 -5.67 -30.00 1.08
C ALA A 323 -7.17 -29.69 1.06
N ALA A 324 -7.79 -29.64 2.23
CA ALA A 324 -9.19 -29.23 2.37
C ALA A 324 -9.41 -27.77 1.92
N PRO A 325 -10.63 -27.39 1.50
CA PRO A 325 -10.96 -26.02 1.08
C PRO A 325 -10.49 -24.97 2.08
N THR A 326 -9.94 -23.87 1.58
CA THR A 326 -9.48 -22.70 2.36
C THR A 326 -8.51 -23.04 3.50
N LYS A 327 -7.81 -24.17 3.44
CA LYS A 327 -6.84 -24.57 4.47
C LYS A 327 -5.42 -24.23 4.05
N ILE A 328 -4.65 -23.77 5.03
CA ILE A 328 -3.20 -23.67 4.99
C ILE A 328 -2.64 -24.88 5.72
N GLN A 329 -1.78 -25.64 5.08
CA GLN A 329 -1.22 -26.87 5.62
C GLN A 329 0.30 -26.85 5.49
N THR A 330 0.99 -27.34 6.51
CA THR A 330 2.45 -27.54 6.47
C THR A 330 2.71 -29.03 6.51
N VAL A 331 3.57 -29.49 5.61
CA VAL A 331 3.88 -30.89 5.42
C VAL A 331 5.40 -31.09 5.33
N ARG A 332 5.87 -32.22 5.82
CA ARG A 332 7.25 -32.66 5.61
C ARG A 332 7.35 -33.33 4.25
N ILE A 333 8.18 -32.78 3.36
CA ILE A 333 8.36 -33.28 1.99
C ILE A 333 9.65 -34.08 1.81
N ALA A 334 10.67 -33.83 2.62
CA ALA A 334 11.96 -34.49 2.53
C ALA A 334 12.77 -34.34 3.84
N GLU A 335 13.95 -34.94 3.85
CA GLU A 335 15.03 -34.62 4.79
C GLU A 335 16.23 -34.12 3.99
N LEU A 336 16.99 -33.19 4.56
CA LEU A 336 18.27 -32.80 3.98
C LEU A 336 19.23 -33.99 3.98
N PRO A 337 19.97 -34.24 2.88
CA PRO A 337 21.00 -35.28 2.83
C PRO A 337 22.08 -35.06 3.89
N ASP A 338 22.66 -36.15 4.39
CA ASP A 338 23.83 -36.09 5.29
C ASP A 338 25.05 -35.44 4.63
N ASP A 339 25.17 -35.62 3.31
CA ASP A 339 26.34 -35.25 2.52
C ASP A 339 26.21 -33.88 1.85
N VAL A 340 25.34 -32.99 2.35
CA VAL A 340 25.36 -31.58 1.90
C VAL A 340 26.69 -30.98 2.34
N ALA A 341 27.67 -31.08 1.45
CA ALA A 341 29.02 -30.60 1.69
C ALA A 341 28.95 -29.12 2.05
N LYS A 342 29.34 -28.78 3.28
CA LYS A 342 29.57 -27.40 3.70
C LYS A 342 30.85 -26.93 3.03
N GLY A 343 30.74 -26.54 1.77
CA GLY A 343 31.80 -25.90 1.01
C GLY A 343 31.37 -24.49 0.66
N ASP A 344 32.24 -23.52 0.89
CA ASP A 344 32.03 -22.17 0.41
C ASP A 344 32.21 -22.19 -1.12
N CYS A 345 31.12 -21.92 -1.84
CA CYS A 345 31.12 -21.72 -3.28
C CYS A 345 30.74 -20.25 -3.54
N MET A 346 31.49 -19.59 -4.42
CA MET A 346 31.10 -18.25 -4.87
C MET A 346 29.88 -18.39 -5.79
N VAL A 347 28.77 -17.81 -5.38
CA VAL A 347 27.54 -17.76 -6.17
C VAL A 347 27.29 -16.33 -6.60
N SER A 348 27.11 -16.11 -7.89
CA SER A 348 26.71 -14.83 -8.46
C SER A 348 25.25 -14.89 -8.90
N ILE A 349 24.43 -13.96 -8.42
CA ILE A 349 23.03 -13.86 -8.84
C ILE A 349 22.98 -13.06 -10.15
N LEU A 350 22.53 -13.70 -11.23
CA LEU A 350 22.41 -13.08 -12.56
C LEU A 350 21.05 -12.41 -12.77
N ALA A 351 19.98 -13.01 -12.24
CA ALA A 351 18.63 -12.45 -12.28
C ALA A 351 18.05 -12.48 -10.87
N GLY A 352 18.27 -11.40 -10.11
CA GLY A 352 17.82 -11.25 -8.74
C GLY A 352 16.73 -10.20 -8.57
N PRO A 353 16.13 -10.09 -7.38
CA PRO A 353 15.21 -9.00 -7.07
C PRO A 353 15.94 -7.66 -7.20
N THR A 354 15.31 -6.72 -7.90
CA THR A 354 15.82 -5.37 -8.11
C THR A 354 15.13 -4.39 -7.17
N TRP A 355 15.89 -3.43 -6.65
CA TRP A 355 15.32 -2.29 -5.95
C TRP A 355 14.66 -1.36 -6.97
N ARG A 356 13.39 -1.01 -6.75
CA ARG A 356 12.52 -0.34 -7.74
C ARG A 356 12.17 1.10 -7.39
N VAL A 357 12.77 1.62 -6.33
CA VAL A 357 12.44 2.94 -5.79
C VAL A 357 13.67 3.82 -5.88
N GLY A 358 13.54 4.96 -6.55
CA GLY A 358 14.60 5.95 -6.68
C GLY A 358 14.89 6.70 -5.38
N ALA A 359 15.78 7.70 -5.48
CA ALA A 359 16.04 8.61 -4.38
C ALA A 359 14.83 9.53 -4.16
N ASN A 360 14.50 9.79 -2.90
CA ASN A 360 13.42 10.69 -2.53
C ASN A 360 13.85 12.16 -2.66
N GLY A 361 13.10 12.93 -3.45
CA GLY A 361 13.30 14.36 -3.70
C GLY A 361 12.34 15.29 -2.93
N GLY A 362 11.43 14.75 -2.13
CA GLY A 362 10.44 15.54 -1.39
C GLY A 362 11.12 16.49 -0.40
N LEU A 363 10.88 17.79 -0.54
CA LEU A 363 11.40 18.82 0.38
C LEU A 363 10.26 19.59 1.07
N PRO A 364 10.43 19.98 2.34
CA PRO A 364 9.47 20.83 3.02
C PRO A 364 9.34 22.20 2.35
N GLU A 365 8.11 22.68 2.17
CA GLU A 365 7.85 24.05 1.74
C GLU A 365 7.99 25.05 2.91
N THR A 366 8.79 26.11 2.72
CA THR A 366 8.97 27.16 3.74
C THR A 366 7.65 27.84 4.13
N ALA A 367 6.72 28.00 3.18
CA ALA A 367 5.41 28.57 3.46
C ALA A 367 4.62 27.70 4.47
N VAL A 368 4.66 26.37 4.33
CA VAL A 368 4.00 25.45 5.26
C VAL A 368 4.67 25.47 6.63
N LEU A 369 6.01 25.58 6.68
CA LEU A 369 6.74 25.75 7.94
C LEU A 369 6.34 27.03 8.68
N ASN A 370 6.16 28.13 7.97
CA ASN A 370 5.68 29.38 8.55
C ASN A 370 4.25 29.23 9.09
N GLN A 371 3.37 28.57 8.35
CA GLN A 371 2.01 28.27 8.82
C GLN A 371 2.00 27.40 10.09
N LEU A 372 2.91 26.43 10.21
CA LEU A 372 3.05 25.63 11.43
C LEU A 372 3.48 26.51 12.62
N ASN A 373 4.41 27.45 12.43
CA ASN A 373 4.80 28.41 13.47
C ASN A 373 3.63 29.30 13.90
N ASP A 374 2.85 29.81 12.94
CA ASP A 374 1.66 30.61 13.24
C ASP A 374 0.65 29.79 14.06
N LYS A 375 0.41 28.53 13.69
CA LYS A 375 -0.44 27.60 14.45
C LYS A 375 0.08 27.37 15.87
N ILE A 376 1.39 27.23 16.06
CA ILE A 376 2.01 27.10 17.39
C ILE A 376 1.72 28.34 18.25
N ALA A 377 1.93 29.54 17.70
CA ALA A 377 1.70 30.80 18.41
C ALA A 377 0.22 31.01 18.78
N VAL A 378 -0.70 30.68 17.87
CA VAL A 378 -2.14 30.73 18.13
C VAL A 378 -2.53 29.76 19.25
N ARG A 379 -2.01 28.52 19.23
CA ARG A 379 -2.28 27.54 20.28
C ARG A 379 -1.73 27.95 21.63
N GLU A 380 -0.55 28.58 21.66
CA GLU A 380 0.02 29.14 22.89
C GLU A 380 -0.88 30.22 23.50
N SER A 381 -1.40 31.14 22.70
CA SER A 381 -2.35 32.16 23.18
C SER A 381 -3.63 31.53 23.74
N HIS A 382 -4.16 30.49 23.10
CA HIS A 382 -5.34 29.78 23.59
C HIS A 382 -5.06 29.01 24.90
N LEU A 383 -3.90 28.39 25.02
CA LEU A 383 -3.47 27.72 26.25
C LEU A 383 -3.41 28.69 27.43
N GLN A 384 -2.78 29.86 27.25
CA GLN A 384 -2.71 30.89 28.30
C GLN A 384 -4.10 31.34 28.76
N LYS A 385 -5.04 31.52 27.82
CA LYS A 385 -6.44 31.85 28.15
C LYS A 385 -7.12 30.73 28.94
N THR A 386 -6.96 29.47 28.51
CA THR A 386 -7.55 28.32 29.20
C THR A 386 -6.91 28.09 30.58
N GLU A 387 -5.62 28.34 30.75
CA GLU A 387 -4.93 28.28 32.04
C GLU A 387 -5.44 29.34 33.02
N ALA A 388 -5.65 30.57 32.55
CA ALA A 388 -6.27 31.62 33.37
C ALA A 388 -7.69 31.23 33.80
N GLN A 389 -8.50 30.70 32.87
CA GLN A 389 -9.84 30.20 33.19
C GLN A 389 -9.82 29.04 34.19
N LEU A 390 -8.86 28.13 34.07
CA LEU A 390 -8.68 27.02 35.02
C LEU A 390 -8.33 27.50 36.42
N ALA A 391 -7.47 28.53 36.55
CA ALA A 391 -7.07 29.09 37.83
C ALA A 391 -8.25 29.73 38.58
N ASP A 392 -9.17 30.37 37.85
CA ASP A 392 -10.33 31.06 38.42
C ASP A 392 -11.58 30.15 38.56
N CYS A 393 -11.57 28.94 38.00
CA CYS A 393 -12.74 28.06 37.95
C CYS A 393 -13.02 27.36 39.29
N LYS A 394 -14.17 27.69 39.89
CA LYS A 394 -14.63 27.10 41.15
C LYS A 394 -15.57 25.89 40.97
N ASN A 395 -16.18 25.73 39.80
CA ASN A 395 -17.06 24.60 39.50
C ASN A 395 -16.23 23.39 39.04
N GLU A 396 -16.43 22.23 39.67
CA GLU A 396 -15.64 21.03 39.37
C GLU A 396 -15.89 20.46 37.97
N THR A 397 -17.15 20.39 37.55
CA THR A 397 -17.52 19.91 36.21
C THR A 397 -16.91 20.81 35.13
N GLU A 398 -17.00 22.13 35.32
CA GLU A 398 -16.42 23.09 34.37
C GLU A 398 -14.90 23.03 34.38
N ARG A 399 -14.27 22.84 35.54
CA ARG A 399 -12.83 22.62 35.66
C ARG A 399 -12.39 21.39 34.86
N LEU A 400 -13.14 20.29 34.91
CA LEU A 400 -12.83 19.09 34.11
C LEU A 400 -12.93 19.35 32.60
N ARG A 401 -13.95 20.10 32.15
CA ARG A 401 -14.10 20.51 30.74
C ARG A 401 -12.95 21.41 30.28
N LEU A 402 -12.57 22.40 31.09
CA LEU A 402 -11.43 23.27 30.80
C LEU A 402 -10.11 22.49 30.79
N GLN A 403 -9.95 21.51 31.67
CA GLN A 403 -8.76 20.65 31.73
C GLN A 403 -8.65 19.74 30.51
N HIS A 404 -9.78 19.19 30.03
CA HIS A 404 -9.86 18.46 28.76
C HIS A 404 -9.44 19.36 27.60
N ARG A 405 -10.03 20.57 27.51
CA ARG A 405 -9.67 21.57 26.49
C ARG A 405 -8.18 21.91 26.52
N TRP A 406 -7.59 22.07 27.71
CA TRP A 406 -6.15 22.30 27.86
C TRP A 406 -5.34 21.15 27.28
N TYR A 407 -5.70 19.89 27.57
CA TYR A 407 -4.99 18.72 27.01
C TYR A 407 -5.10 18.63 25.50
N VAL A 408 -6.27 18.95 24.92
CA VAL A 408 -6.47 19.01 23.47
C VAL A 408 -5.54 20.06 22.85
N LEU A 409 -5.59 21.30 23.34
CA LEU A 409 -4.79 22.40 22.84
C LEU A 409 -3.28 22.15 23.01
N LYS A 410 -2.86 21.62 24.15
CA LYS A 410 -1.45 21.36 24.45
C LYS A 410 -0.91 20.24 23.57
N ARG A 411 -1.68 19.18 23.37
CA ARG A 411 -1.35 18.12 22.43
C ARG A 411 -1.13 18.68 21.03
N GLU A 412 -2.08 19.44 20.49
CA GLU A 412 -1.97 20.03 19.15
C GLU A 412 -0.76 20.95 19.01
N GLN A 413 -0.47 21.77 20.03
CA GLN A 413 0.73 22.61 20.04
C GLN A 413 2.01 21.76 19.90
N VAL A 414 2.13 20.70 20.69
CA VAL A 414 3.29 19.80 20.69
C VAL A 414 3.38 19.01 19.37
N GLU A 415 2.24 18.66 18.76
CA GLU A 415 2.21 18.06 17.42
C GLU A 415 2.80 18.99 16.36
N PHE A 416 2.37 20.26 16.33
CA PHE A 416 2.92 21.24 15.39
C PHE A 416 4.40 21.51 15.64
N GLN A 417 4.84 21.60 16.91
CA GLN A 417 6.25 21.78 17.26
C GLN A 417 7.11 20.63 16.75
N LEU A 418 6.67 19.38 16.96
CA LEU A 418 7.40 18.20 16.49
C LEU A 418 7.45 18.16 14.96
N SER A 419 6.32 18.37 14.30
CA SER A 419 6.24 18.40 12.84
C SER A 419 7.15 19.48 12.24
N HIS A 420 7.14 20.69 12.81
CA HIS A 420 7.99 21.79 12.39
C HIS A 420 9.48 21.46 12.57
N LEU A 421 9.88 20.96 13.75
CA LEU A 421 11.28 20.60 14.05
C LEU A 421 11.82 19.53 13.09
N LEU A 422 11.04 18.48 12.82
CA LEU A 422 11.43 17.40 11.90
C LEU A 422 11.69 17.94 10.50
N ASN A 423 10.80 18.80 9.99
CA ASN A 423 10.93 19.37 8.66
C ASN A 423 12.03 20.44 8.56
N GLN A 424 12.25 21.24 9.61
CA GLN A 424 13.38 22.18 9.65
C GLN A 424 14.73 21.47 9.53
N ARG A 425 14.91 20.36 10.27
CA ARG A 425 16.13 19.55 10.23
C ARG A 425 16.37 18.97 8.85
N LYS A 426 15.32 18.43 8.23
CA LYS A 426 15.40 17.94 6.86
C LYS A 426 15.81 19.03 5.87
N LEU A 427 15.25 20.23 6.00
CA LEU A 427 15.61 21.36 5.14
C LEU A 427 17.07 21.78 5.34
N ALA A 428 17.57 21.77 6.59
CA ALA A 428 18.97 22.06 6.90
C ALA A 428 19.95 21.04 6.30
N GLU A 429 19.52 19.78 6.13
CA GLU A 429 20.28 18.72 5.46
C GLU A 429 20.10 18.70 3.94
N ASN A 430 19.37 19.68 3.38
CA ASN A 430 19.03 19.78 1.96
C ASN A 430 18.39 18.50 1.40
N GLY A 431 17.58 17.81 2.21
CA GLY A 431 16.97 16.51 1.85
C GLY A 431 17.93 15.32 1.86
N THR A 432 19.23 15.54 2.13
CA THR A 432 20.25 14.49 2.22
C THR A 432 20.22 13.78 3.57
N LEU A 433 19.05 13.29 3.99
CA LEU A 433 18.90 12.57 5.25
C LEU A 433 19.73 11.28 5.18
N ARG A 434 20.84 11.26 5.91
CA ARG A 434 21.58 10.02 6.14
C ARG A 434 20.75 9.17 7.11
N TYR A 435 20.56 7.89 6.80
CA TYR A 435 19.83 6.95 7.67
C TYR A 435 20.44 6.78 9.08
N ASP A 436 21.58 7.42 9.37
CA ASP A 436 22.21 7.52 10.68
C ASP A 436 21.22 7.93 11.79
N TYR A 437 20.22 8.77 11.50
CA TYR A 437 19.21 9.18 12.48
C TYR A 437 18.31 8.03 12.96
N LEU A 438 18.15 6.95 12.16
CA LEU A 438 17.41 5.74 12.57
C LEU A 438 18.14 4.99 13.69
N TYR A 439 19.47 5.16 13.76
CA TYR A 439 20.33 4.44 14.70
C TYR A 439 20.89 5.34 15.82
N LYS A 440 20.78 6.67 15.67
CA LYS A 440 21.20 7.65 16.66
C LYS A 440 20.01 8.52 17.05
N PRO A 441 19.35 8.24 18.19
CA PRO A 441 18.19 8.99 18.61
C PRO A 441 18.57 10.44 18.90
N ASP A 442 17.80 11.36 18.34
CA ASP A 442 17.93 12.77 18.68
C ASP A 442 17.22 13.08 20.00
N ALA A 443 17.93 13.69 20.94
CA ALA A 443 17.44 13.93 22.29
C ALA A 443 16.28 14.93 22.36
N GLU A 444 16.27 15.95 21.48
CA GLU A 444 15.22 16.96 21.44
C GLU A 444 13.94 16.37 20.85
N ILE A 445 14.05 15.66 19.72
CA ILE A 445 12.93 14.94 19.09
C ILE A 445 12.35 13.91 20.06
N ALA A 446 13.21 13.14 20.75
CA ALA A 446 12.77 12.14 21.72
C ALA A 446 12.01 12.77 22.90
N LYS A 447 12.47 13.91 23.40
CA LYS A 447 11.81 14.65 24.49
C LYS A 447 10.41 15.12 24.09
N ILE A 448 10.28 15.77 22.93
CA ILE A 448 9.00 16.28 22.43
C ILE A 448 8.04 15.12 22.13
N SER A 449 8.55 14.04 21.52
CA SER A 449 7.75 12.84 21.21
C SER A 449 7.21 12.16 22.48
N LEU A 450 8.03 12.10 23.55
CA LEU A 450 7.58 11.56 24.83
C LEU A 450 6.51 12.44 25.49
N GLU A 451 6.65 13.76 25.42
CA GLU A 451 5.63 14.71 25.90
C GLU A 451 4.31 14.53 25.13
N LEU A 452 4.39 14.43 23.80
CA LEU A 452 3.23 14.19 22.95
C LEU A 452 2.50 12.90 23.36
N ASN A 453 3.22 11.80 23.54
CA ASN A 453 2.62 10.54 23.97
C ASN A 453 1.91 10.65 25.33
N LYS A 454 2.51 11.35 26.30
CA LYS A 454 1.87 11.62 27.60
C LYS A 454 0.58 12.44 27.44
N LEU A 455 0.61 13.47 26.60
CA LEU A 455 -0.56 14.32 26.34
C LEU A 455 -1.67 13.55 25.62
N ARG A 456 -1.35 12.66 24.67
CA ARG A 456 -2.33 11.79 24.01
C ARG A 456 -3.04 10.87 25.01
N ILE A 457 -2.30 10.25 25.92
CA ILE A 457 -2.88 9.41 26.99
C ILE A 457 -3.81 10.25 27.88
N LYS A 458 -3.35 11.41 28.35
CA LYS A 458 -4.15 12.29 29.24
C LYS A 458 -5.40 12.81 28.54
N ARG A 459 -5.29 13.28 27.30
CA ARG A 459 -6.43 13.72 26.49
C ARG A 459 -7.46 12.60 26.34
N ARG A 460 -7.01 11.37 26.03
CA ARG A 460 -7.91 10.21 25.88
C ARG A 460 -8.62 9.85 27.18
N ILE A 461 -7.94 9.93 28.33
CA ILE A 461 -8.59 9.75 29.63
C ILE A 461 -9.68 10.80 29.83
N TYR A 462 -9.41 12.06 29.51
CA TYR A 462 -10.38 13.14 29.68
C TYR A 462 -11.53 13.07 28.67
N ASP A 463 -11.34 12.53 27.46
CA ASP A 463 -12.45 12.26 26.53
C ASP A 463 -13.53 11.40 27.24
N TYR A 464 -13.13 10.33 27.93
CA TYR A 464 -14.06 9.49 28.71
C TYR A 464 -14.65 10.18 29.93
N VAL A 465 -13.87 11.02 30.63
CA VAL A 465 -14.37 11.78 31.78
C VAL A 465 -15.46 12.75 31.35
N ILE A 466 -15.24 13.53 30.28
CA ILE A 466 -16.24 14.47 29.78
C ILE A 466 -17.50 13.76 29.32
N GLU A 467 -17.36 12.60 28.69
CA GLU A 467 -18.51 11.78 28.30
C GLU A 467 -19.32 11.34 29.52
N SER A 468 -18.67 10.89 30.60
CA SER A 468 -19.37 10.49 31.83
C SER A 468 -20.08 11.62 32.58
N LEU A 469 -19.80 12.87 32.22
CA LEU A 469 -20.43 14.08 32.79
C LEU A 469 -21.61 14.60 31.95
N SER A 470 -21.81 14.03 30.76
CA SER A 470 -22.92 14.33 29.84
C SER A 470 -24.08 13.38 30.09
#